data_AF-A0A7S3G112-F1
#
_entry.id   AF-A0A7S3G112-F1
#
_cell.length_a   1.000
_cell.length_b   1.000
_cell.length_c   1.000
_cell.angle_alpha   90.00
_cell.angle_beta   90.00
_cell.angle_gamma   90.00
#
_symmetry.space_group_name_H-M   'P 1'
#
loop_
_entity.id
_entity.type
_entity.pdbx_description
1 polymer ?
#
loop_
_entity_poly.entity_id
_entity_poly.type
_entity_poly.pdbx_seq_one_letter_code
_entity_poly.pdbx_strand_id
1 'polypeptide(L)'
;MEEEIGDREPKRIDFDAPNVDKETAEKKRDELGKKLRQNQGERHKKVQEKRDEREENRAPEESIEGFDHAFKSLKTSVEEAVEAKENVKAVLTQAKERCLEMTELIARSSHFLPQYTMLSCQQTVKKLEQLIEDREGEIAPRKKFSFSSKRKEEAKKAAEKKDVEEEAERAKASEKKSEAKEDLPNALYLRHLEGKTRLLTREEVEGKDIVIEDCKKCVIRIEGKSSAMRISRFEGGRIEAGA
;
A
#
# COMPACT_ATOMS: atom_id res chain seq x y z
N MET A 1 9.70 87.85 35.30
CA MET A 1 11.07 87.50 34.89
C MET A 1 10.96 86.08 34.39
N GLU A 2 10.95 85.95 33.07
CA GLU A 2 10.73 84.71 32.33
C GLU A 2 12.02 83.89 32.37
N GLU A 3 11.97 82.62 32.78
CA GLU A 3 13.12 81.71 32.70
C GLU A 3 13.10 81.00 31.34
N GLU A 4 14.10 81.30 30.52
CA GLU A 4 14.36 80.68 29.22
C GLU A 4 14.70 79.19 29.37
N ILE A 5 13.93 78.36 28.66
CA ILE A 5 14.24 76.94 28.48
C ILE A 5 15.32 76.86 27.39
N GLY A 6 16.57 76.64 27.80
CA GLY A 6 17.70 76.46 26.89
C GLY A 6 17.58 75.21 26.02
N ASP A 7 17.56 75.39 24.71
CA ASP A 7 17.67 74.35 23.69
C ASP A 7 18.96 73.54 23.87
N ARG A 8 18.83 72.25 24.22
CA ARG A 8 19.92 71.28 24.10
C ARG A 8 19.86 70.65 22.72
N GLU A 9 20.69 71.13 21.80
CA GLU A 9 20.94 70.45 20.54
C GLU A 9 21.60 69.07 20.79
N PRO A 10 21.14 68.00 20.12
CA PRO A 10 21.78 66.70 20.22
C PRO A 10 23.13 66.72 19.51
N LYS A 11 24.21 66.43 20.25
CA LYS A 11 25.55 66.20 19.68
C LYS A 11 25.47 65.08 18.64
N ARG A 12 25.58 65.43 17.36
CA ARG A 12 25.83 64.45 16.29
C ARG A 12 27.21 63.84 16.56
N ILE A 13 27.23 62.54 16.78
CA ILE A 13 28.45 61.75 16.74
C ILE A 13 28.67 61.45 15.26
N ASP A 14 29.58 62.18 14.63
CA ASP A 14 30.02 61.88 13.27
C ASP A 14 30.79 60.55 13.31
N PHE A 15 30.09 59.47 12.98
CA PHE A 15 30.72 58.18 12.72
C PHE A 15 31.38 58.31 11.36
N ASP A 16 32.68 58.61 11.37
CA ASP A 16 33.54 58.71 10.19
C ASP A 16 33.55 57.35 9.47
N ALA A 17 32.57 57.16 8.59
CA ALA A 17 32.49 55.98 7.74
C ALA A 17 33.65 56.09 6.75
N PRO A 18 34.57 55.11 6.70
CA PRO A 18 35.67 55.17 5.75
C PRO A 18 35.10 55.33 4.35
N ASN A 19 35.52 56.39 3.65
CA ASN A 19 35.18 56.66 2.27
C ASN A 19 35.81 55.56 1.40
N VAL A 20 35.09 54.44 1.26
CA VAL A 20 35.49 53.36 0.36
C VAL A 20 35.18 53.84 -1.05
N ASP A 21 36.21 54.23 -1.79
CA ASP A 21 36.10 54.66 -3.19
C ASP A 21 35.21 53.68 -3.97
N LYS A 22 34.18 54.17 -4.65
CA LYS A 22 33.19 53.35 -5.39
C LYS A 22 33.87 52.33 -6.31
N GLU A 23 34.99 52.70 -6.90
CA GLU A 23 35.81 51.84 -7.76
C GLU A 23 36.39 50.63 -7.01
N THR A 24 36.76 50.77 -5.74
CA THR A 24 37.26 49.66 -4.91
C THR A 24 36.14 48.72 -4.46
N ALA A 25 34.93 49.25 -4.24
CA ALA A 25 33.75 48.44 -3.92
C ALA A 25 33.29 47.62 -5.14
N GLU A 26 33.35 48.20 -6.33
CA GLU A 26 32.98 47.53 -7.58
C GLU A 26 33.97 46.42 -7.94
N LYS A 27 35.27 46.66 -7.80
CA LYS A 27 36.33 45.64 -7.94
C LYS A 27 36.13 44.46 -6.98
N LYS A 28 35.80 44.72 -5.71
CA LYS A 28 35.52 43.66 -4.71
C LYS A 28 34.28 42.85 -5.08
N ARG A 29 33.23 43.50 -5.61
CA ARG A 29 32.00 42.81 -6.07
C ARG A 29 32.29 41.89 -7.25
N ASP A 30 33.11 42.34 -8.20
CA ASP A 30 33.50 41.53 -9.35
C ASP A 30 34.41 40.36 -8.97
N GLU A 31 35.35 40.57 -8.04
CA GLU A 31 36.16 39.49 -7.48
C GLU A 31 35.32 38.45 -6.73
N LEU A 32 34.35 38.89 -5.92
CA LEU A 32 33.39 38.01 -5.26
C LEU A 32 32.54 37.24 -6.28
N GLY A 33 32.08 37.90 -7.34
CA GLY A 33 31.34 37.26 -8.42
C GLY A 33 32.17 36.21 -9.18
N LYS A 34 33.46 36.47 -9.39
CA LYS A 34 34.40 35.50 -9.98
C LYS A 34 34.63 34.31 -9.07
N LYS A 35 34.90 34.53 -7.78
CA LYS A 35 35.07 33.46 -6.78
C LYS A 35 33.80 32.61 -6.63
N LEU A 36 32.62 33.23 -6.67
CA LEU A 36 31.35 32.52 -6.59
C LEU A 36 31.13 31.61 -7.81
N ARG A 37 31.38 32.12 -9.02
CA ARG A 37 31.30 31.33 -10.26
C ARG A 37 32.31 30.17 -10.27
N GLN A 38 33.53 30.42 -9.81
CA GLN A 38 34.55 29.38 -9.67
C GLN A 38 34.11 28.28 -8.68
N ASN A 39 33.64 28.67 -7.49
CA ASN A 39 33.14 27.73 -6.49
C ASN A 39 31.91 26.94 -6.99
N GLN A 40 31.02 27.57 -7.75
CA GLN A 40 29.88 26.88 -8.37
C GLN A 40 30.35 25.89 -9.43
N GLY A 41 31.32 26.26 -10.27
CA GLY A 41 31.94 25.37 -11.25
C GLY A 41 32.62 24.17 -10.60
N GLU A 42 33.40 24.38 -9.54
CA GLU A 42 34.04 23.29 -8.78
C GLU A 42 33.03 22.36 -8.12
N ARG A 43 31.93 22.91 -7.57
CA ARG A 43 30.83 22.10 -7.02
C ARG A 43 30.16 21.27 -8.11
N HIS A 44 29.85 21.87 -9.25
CA HIS A 44 29.22 21.16 -10.37
C HIS A 44 30.13 20.05 -10.90
N LYS A 45 31.43 20.34 -11.05
CA LYS A 45 32.42 19.37 -11.51
C LYS A 45 32.56 18.19 -10.55
N LYS A 46 32.64 18.44 -9.23
CA LYS A 46 32.67 17.38 -8.22
C LYS A 46 31.40 16.51 -8.21
N VAL A 47 30.24 17.10 -8.49
CA VAL A 47 28.98 16.34 -8.58
C VAL A 47 28.97 15.48 -9.85
N GLN A 48 29.44 16.02 -10.98
CA GLN A 48 29.57 15.26 -12.22
C GLN A 48 30.59 14.13 -12.08
N GLU A 49 31.80 14.38 -11.59
CA GLU A 49 32.83 13.35 -11.39
C GLU A 49 32.31 12.21 -10.50
N LYS A 50 31.59 12.51 -9.42
CA LYS A 50 30.96 11.48 -8.57
C LYS A 50 29.84 10.73 -9.26
N ARG A 51 29.12 11.37 -10.18
CA ARG A 51 28.07 10.73 -10.96
C ARG A 51 28.67 9.83 -12.02
N ASP A 52 29.69 10.29 -12.72
CA ASP A 52 30.41 9.56 -13.76
C ASP A 52 31.13 8.35 -13.16
N GLU A 53 31.79 8.49 -12.01
CA GLU A 53 32.39 7.38 -11.26
C GLU A 53 31.34 6.34 -10.83
N ARG A 54 30.12 6.79 -10.49
CA ARG A 54 29.00 5.90 -10.18
C ARG A 54 28.40 5.24 -11.41
N GLU A 55 28.40 5.91 -12.56
CA GLU A 55 27.95 5.35 -13.85
C GLU A 55 28.98 4.39 -14.45
N GLU A 56 30.28 4.65 -14.30
CA GLU A 56 31.37 3.75 -14.73
C GLU A 56 31.40 2.45 -13.91
N ASN A 57 31.12 2.55 -12.61
CA ASN A 57 31.00 1.38 -11.73
C ASN A 57 29.63 0.67 -11.83
N ARG A 58 28.68 1.20 -12.60
CA ARG A 58 27.36 0.59 -12.78
C ARG A 58 27.47 -0.59 -13.73
N ALA A 59 27.00 -1.77 -13.30
CA ALA A 59 27.00 -2.91 -14.20
C ALA A 59 26.05 -2.64 -15.38
N PRO A 60 26.37 -3.04 -16.63
CA PRO A 60 25.51 -2.82 -17.79
C PRO A 60 24.13 -3.50 -17.67
N GLU A 61 23.99 -4.49 -16.79
CA GLU A 61 22.72 -5.12 -16.44
C GLU A 61 21.80 -4.25 -15.55
N GLU A 62 22.33 -3.18 -14.95
CA GLU A 62 21.62 -2.36 -13.95
C GLU A 62 20.93 -1.13 -14.58
N SER A 63 20.30 -1.26 -15.74
CA SER A 63 19.58 -0.15 -16.38
C SER A 63 18.12 -0.07 -15.93
N ILE A 64 17.66 1.11 -15.48
CA ILE A 64 16.24 1.37 -15.20
C ILE A 64 15.41 1.26 -16.48
N GLU A 65 15.93 1.77 -17.59
CA GLU A 65 15.27 1.70 -18.90
C GLU A 65 15.18 0.25 -19.39
N GLY A 66 16.25 -0.53 -19.16
CA GLY A 66 16.27 -1.96 -19.47
C GLY A 66 15.23 -2.74 -18.66
N PHE A 67 15.14 -2.46 -17.35
CA PHE A 67 14.09 -3.00 -16.49
C PHE A 67 12.69 -2.61 -16.99
N ASP A 68 12.45 -1.33 -17.28
CA ASP A 68 11.15 -0.85 -17.72
C ASP A 68 10.71 -1.52 -19.03
N HIS A 69 11.64 -1.70 -19.98
CA HIS A 69 11.36 -2.39 -21.23
C HIS A 69 11.02 -3.86 -20.99
N ALA A 70 11.85 -4.59 -20.23
CA ALA A 70 11.65 -6.00 -19.92
C ALA A 70 10.33 -6.22 -19.16
N PHE A 71 10.05 -5.40 -18.14
CA PHE A 71 8.84 -5.47 -17.34
C PHE A 71 7.58 -5.18 -18.17
N LYS A 72 7.62 -4.17 -19.05
CA LYS A 72 6.50 -3.86 -19.96
C LYS A 72 6.27 -4.99 -20.96
N SER A 73 7.33 -5.56 -21.53
CA SER A 73 7.22 -6.69 -22.46
C SER A 73 6.57 -7.91 -21.81
N LEU A 74 6.99 -8.27 -20.60
CA LEU A 74 6.40 -9.36 -19.84
C LEU A 74 4.93 -9.06 -19.51
N LYS A 75 4.64 -7.84 -19.04
CA LYS A 75 3.28 -7.38 -18.75
C LYS A 75 2.36 -7.54 -19.96
N THR A 76 2.74 -7.00 -21.12
CA THR A 76 1.92 -7.10 -22.34
C THR A 76 1.68 -8.56 -22.72
N SER A 77 2.70 -9.41 -22.63
CA SER A 77 2.54 -10.84 -22.90
C SER A 77 1.56 -11.53 -21.95
N VAL A 78 1.50 -11.14 -20.69
CA VAL A 78 0.52 -11.67 -19.73
C VAL A 78 -0.88 -11.15 -20.04
N GLU A 79 -1.04 -9.87 -20.37
CA GLU A 79 -2.32 -9.27 -20.74
C GLU A 79 -2.92 -9.95 -21.98
N GLU A 80 -2.11 -10.18 -23.03
CA GLU A 80 -2.51 -10.93 -24.23
C GLU A 80 -2.92 -12.38 -23.91
N ALA A 81 -2.20 -13.02 -22.99
CA ALA A 81 -2.49 -14.39 -22.56
C ALA A 81 -3.83 -14.50 -21.82
N VAL A 82 -4.19 -13.49 -21.01
CA VAL A 82 -5.48 -13.44 -20.29
C VAL A 82 -6.65 -13.22 -21.26
N GLU A 83 -6.44 -12.44 -22.33
CA GLU A 83 -7.47 -12.17 -23.35
C GLU A 83 -7.66 -13.31 -24.37
N ALA A 84 -6.73 -14.27 -24.42
CA ALA A 84 -6.79 -15.39 -25.34
C ALA A 84 -8.08 -16.21 -25.19
N LYS A 85 -8.72 -16.53 -26.32
CA LYS A 85 -9.96 -17.31 -26.39
C LYS A 85 -9.73 -18.79 -26.65
N GLU A 86 -8.58 -19.15 -27.21
CA GLU A 86 -8.20 -20.51 -27.55
C GLU A 86 -7.14 -21.05 -26.59
N ASN A 87 -7.13 -22.37 -26.35
CA ASN A 87 -6.16 -23.04 -25.47
C ASN A 87 -6.01 -22.41 -24.08
N VAL A 88 -7.10 -21.83 -23.57
CA VAL A 88 -7.07 -20.91 -22.42
C VAL A 88 -6.40 -21.51 -21.19
N LYS A 89 -6.59 -22.80 -20.91
CA LYS A 89 -5.89 -23.46 -19.78
C LYS A 89 -4.37 -23.46 -19.92
N ALA A 90 -3.84 -23.80 -21.09
CA ALA A 90 -2.40 -23.85 -21.31
C ALA A 90 -1.80 -22.43 -21.31
N VAL A 91 -2.50 -21.48 -21.92
CA VAL A 91 -2.10 -20.08 -22.00
C VAL A 91 -2.10 -19.42 -20.60
N LEU A 92 -3.08 -19.72 -19.75
CA LEU A 92 -3.10 -19.22 -18.38
C LEU A 92 -1.99 -19.81 -17.50
N THR A 93 -1.63 -21.09 -17.69
CA THR A 93 -0.45 -21.67 -17.02
C THR A 93 0.82 -20.93 -17.40
N GLN A 94 1.01 -20.64 -18.70
CA GLN A 94 2.15 -19.84 -19.17
C GLN A 94 2.12 -18.41 -18.63
N ALA A 95 0.93 -17.80 -18.50
CA ALA A 95 0.78 -16.48 -17.92
C ALA A 95 1.22 -16.45 -16.44
N LYS A 96 0.95 -17.52 -15.67
CA LYS A 96 1.45 -17.66 -14.29
C LYS A 96 2.97 -17.75 -14.24
N GLU A 97 3.59 -18.53 -15.11
CA GLU A 97 5.05 -18.61 -15.22
C GLU A 97 5.65 -17.23 -15.51
N ARG A 98 5.03 -16.46 -16.41
CA ARG A 98 5.44 -15.08 -16.71
C ARG A 98 5.27 -14.12 -15.52
N CYS A 99 4.23 -14.26 -14.70
CA CYS A 99 4.11 -13.50 -13.45
C CYS A 99 5.23 -13.83 -12.45
N LEU A 100 5.68 -15.09 -12.40
CA LEU A 100 6.84 -15.48 -11.60
C LEU A 100 8.13 -14.85 -12.13
N GLU A 101 8.34 -14.87 -13.45
CA GLU A 101 9.46 -14.18 -14.11
C GLU A 101 9.46 -12.67 -13.80
N MET A 102 8.30 -12.01 -13.81
CA MET A 102 8.17 -10.60 -13.43
C MET A 102 8.57 -10.36 -11.96
N THR A 103 8.21 -11.27 -11.06
CA THR A 103 8.57 -11.17 -9.64
C THR A 103 10.07 -11.36 -9.44
N GLU A 104 10.68 -12.31 -10.15
CA GLU A 104 12.14 -12.53 -10.14
C GLU A 104 12.89 -11.32 -10.70
N LEU A 105 12.40 -10.73 -11.79
CA LEU A 105 12.96 -9.51 -12.38
C LEU A 105 12.94 -8.36 -11.37
N ILE A 106 11.82 -8.15 -10.66
CA ILE A 106 11.74 -7.13 -9.59
C ILE A 106 12.76 -7.41 -8.48
N ALA A 107 12.90 -8.68 -8.07
CA ALA A 107 13.85 -9.06 -7.02
C ALA A 107 15.31 -8.81 -7.44
N ARG A 108 15.68 -9.21 -8.67
CA ARG A 108 17.02 -8.99 -9.24
C ARG A 108 17.35 -7.52 -9.42
N SER A 109 16.35 -6.68 -9.70
CA SER A 109 16.54 -5.24 -9.89
C SER A 109 16.32 -4.41 -8.62
N SER A 110 16.07 -5.06 -7.48
CA SER A 110 15.65 -4.38 -6.24
C SER A 110 16.69 -3.41 -5.66
N HIS A 111 17.97 -3.62 -5.95
CA HIS A 111 19.07 -2.79 -5.42
C HIS A 111 19.22 -1.45 -6.13
N PHE A 112 18.77 -1.33 -7.40
CA PHE A 112 18.89 -0.09 -8.17
C PHE A 112 17.54 0.58 -8.47
N LEU A 113 16.42 -0.11 -8.25
CA LEU A 113 15.09 0.47 -8.47
C LEU A 113 14.67 1.40 -7.33
N PRO A 114 14.07 2.57 -7.64
CA PRO A 114 13.40 3.38 -6.64
C PRO A 114 12.30 2.57 -5.93
N GLN A 115 12.16 2.75 -4.61
CA GLN A 115 11.18 2.03 -3.80
C GLN A 115 9.74 2.18 -4.34
N TYR A 116 9.39 3.38 -4.82
CA TYR A 116 8.10 3.64 -5.45
C TYR A 116 7.86 2.76 -6.68
N THR A 117 8.84 2.67 -7.58
CA THR A 117 8.79 1.86 -8.79
C THR A 117 8.64 0.38 -8.44
N MET A 118 9.42 -0.11 -7.49
CA MET A 118 9.35 -1.50 -7.01
C MET A 118 7.94 -1.86 -6.49
N LEU A 119 7.37 -1.00 -5.63
CA LEU A 119 6.01 -1.20 -5.09
C LEU A 119 4.94 -1.17 -6.20
N SER A 120 5.07 -0.23 -7.15
CA SER A 120 4.15 -0.13 -8.29
C SER A 120 4.19 -1.39 -9.17
N CYS A 121 5.38 -1.92 -9.45
CA CYS A 121 5.55 -3.16 -10.21
C CYS A 121 4.95 -4.37 -9.46
N GLN A 122 5.23 -4.51 -8.17
CA GLN A 122 4.64 -5.58 -7.34
C GLN A 122 3.10 -5.51 -7.30
N GLN A 123 2.53 -4.31 -7.18
CA GLN A 123 1.08 -4.13 -7.25
C GLN A 123 0.51 -4.51 -8.62
N THR A 124 1.25 -4.24 -9.69
CA THR A 124 0.85 -4.62 -11.05
C THR A 124 0.85 -6.13 -11.22
N VAL A 125 1.88 -6.83 -10.75
CA VAL A 125 1.93 -8.30 -10.76
C VAL A 125 0.74 -8.90 -10.00
N LYS A 126 0.45 -8.41 -8.79
CA LYS A 126 -0.72 -8.88 -8.01
C LYS A 126 -2.05 -8.72 -8.74
N LYS A 127 -2.24 -7.61 -9.46
CA LYS A 127 -3.45 -7.38 -10.27
C LYS A 127 -3.55 -8.40 -11.41
N LEU A 128 -2.43 -8.70 -12.08
CA LEU A 128 -2.40 -9.70 -13.16
C LEU A 128 -2.67 -11.11 -12.62
N GLU A 129 -2.07 -11.48 -11.48
CA GLU A 129 -2.33 -12.75 -10.80
C GLU A 129 -3.81 -12.92 -10.46
N GLN A 130 -4.45 -11.86 -9.94
CA GLN A 130 -5.88 -11.87 -9.66
C GLN A 130 -6.74 -12.04 -10.93
N LEU A 131 -6.39 -11.35 -12.02
CA LEU A 131 -7.07 -11.51 -13.31
C LEU A 131 -6.94 -12.93 -13.87
N ILE A 132 -5.77 -13.55 -13.70
CA ILE A 132 -5.55 -14.95 -14.07
C ILE A 132 -6.43 -15.87 -13.23
N GLU A 133 -6.49 -15.68 -11.92
CA GLU A 133 -7.32 -16.49 -11.01
C GLU A 133 -8.81 -16.36 -11.33
N ASP A 134 -9.28 -15.14 -11.60
CA ASP A 134 -10.67 -14.88 -12.02
C ASP A 134 -10.99 -15.64 -13.31
N ARG A 135 -10.09 -15.57 -14.30
CA ARG A 135 -10.25 -16.25 -15.59
C ARG A 135 -10.21 -17.78 -15.44
N GLU A 136 -9.35 -18.30 -14.57
CA GLU A 136 -9.34 -19.72 -14.23
C GLU A 136 -10.63 -20.16 -13.53
N GLY A 137 -11.19 -19.32 -12.66
CA GLY A 137 -12.46 -19.57 -11.99
C GLY A 137 -13.65 -19.68 -12.95
N GLU A 138 -13.61 -18.99 -14.09
CA GLU A 138 -14.61 -19.12 -15.17
C GLU A 138 -14.49 -20.44 -15.93
N ILE A 139 -13.27 -20.95 -16.11
CA ILE A 139 -12.97 -22.18 -16.87
C ILE A 139 -13.06 -23.42 -15.99
N ALA A 140 -12.77 -23.29 -14.70
CA ALA A 140 -12.86 -24.36 -13.74
C ALA A 140 -14.31 -24.86 -13.73
N PRO A 141 -14.56 -26.19 -13.86
CA PRO A 141 -15.91 -26.72 -13.80
C PRO A 141 -16.52 -26.34 -12.45
N ARG A 142 -17.42 -25.35 -12.46
CA ARG A 142 -18.12 -24.89 -11.26
C ARG A 142 -18.69 -26.13 -10.59
N LYS A 143 -18.35 -26.34 -9.32
CA LYS A 143 -18.66 -27.55 -8.54
C LYS A 143 -20.16 -27.89 -8.64
N LYS A 144 -20.53 -28.70 -9.65
CA LYS A 144 -21.85 -29.32 -9.81
C LYS A 144 -21.81 -30.77 -9.33
N PHE A 145 -20.95 -31.07 -8.35
CA PHE A 145 -21.10 -32.27 -7.52
C PHE A 145 -22.26 -32.04 -6.53
N SER A 146 -23.46 -31.80 -7.03
CA SER A 146 -24.66 -32.05 -6.26
C SER A 146 -24.89 -33.56 -6.32
N PHE A 147 -24.47 -34.28 -5.28
CA PHE A 147 -25.01 -35.60 -5.01
C PHE A 147 -26.51 -35.43 -4.74
N SER A 148 -27.33 -35.58 -5.78
CA SER A 148 -28.78 -35.72 -5.65
C SER A 148 -29.04 -37.00 -4.85
N SER A 149 -29.19 -36.85 -3.53
CA SER A 149 -29.69 -37.91 -2.68
C SER A 149 -31.14 -38.17 -3.07
N LYS A 150 -31.38 -39.29 -3.77
CA LYS A 150 -32.72 -39.85 -4.01
C LYS A 150 -33.39 -40.10 -2.65
N ARG A 151 -34.19 -39.14 -2.16
CA ARG A 151 -35.20 -39.44 -1.13
C ARG A 151 -36.34 -40.14 -1.84
N LYS A 152 -36.44 -41.44 -1.56
CA LYS A 152 -37.50 -42.34 -1.99
C LYS A 152 -38.80 -41.90 -1.32
N GLU A 153 -39.82 -41.61 -2.13
CA GLU A 153 -41.21 -41.55 -1.69
C GLU A 153 -41.67 -42.94 -1.21
N GLU A 154 -42.36 -42.96 -0.07
CA GLU A 154 -43.50 -43.83 0.28
C GLU A 154 -44.14 -43.19 1.53
N ALA A 155 -45.05 -42.23 1.37
CA ALA A 155 -46.49 -42.40 1.16
C ALA A 155 -47.29 -42.67 2.46
N LYS A 156 -48.02 -41.65 2.93
CA LYS A 156 -49.49 -41.60 3.12
C LYS A 156 -49.84 -40.35 3.95
N LYS A 157 -50.47 -39.33 3.36
CA LYS A 157 -51.94 -39.11 3.24
C LYS A 157 -52.59 -38.95 4.63
N ALA A 158 -53.42 -37.96 4.95
CA ALA A 158 -54.07 -36.88 4.19
C ALA A 158 -54.79 -35.94 5.19
N ALA A 159 -54.94 -34.66 4.83
CA ALA A 159 -56.08 -33.76 5.09
C ALA A 159 -55.69 -32.38 4.53
N GLU A 160 -55.95 -32.13 3.24
CA GLU A 160 -57.08 -31.32 2.73
C GLU A 160 -56.93 -29.81 3.03
N LYS A 161 -56.52 -29.01 2.02
CA LYS A 161 -57.38 -28.20 1.11
C LYS A 161 -57.75 -26.85 1.77
N LYS A 162 -57.55 -25.63 1.24
CA LYS A 162 -57.30 -24.98 -0.06
C LYS A 162 -56.62 -23.63 0.28
N ASP A 163 -55.55 -23.16 -0.36
CA ASP A 163 -55.43 -22.61 -1.72
C ASP A 163 -56.19 -21.29 -1.96
N VAL A 164 -55.44 -20.17 -1.89
CA VAL A 164 -55.39 -18.98 -2.77
C VAL A 164 -53.96 -18.42 -2.60
N GLU A 165 -53.05 -18.64 -3.56
CA GLU A 165 -52.56 -17.66 -4.58
C GLU A 165 -51.90 -16.41 -3.94
N GLU A 166 -50.74 -15.86 -4.31
CA GLU A 166 -49.75 -15.95 -5.40
C GLU A 166 -48.61 -15.03 -4.84
N GLU A 167 -47.29 -15.18 -5.00
CA GLU A 167 -46.52 -15.04 -6.24
C GLU A 167 -45.01 -15.11 -5.86
N ALA A 168 -44.22 -15.71 -6.76
CA ALA A 168 -42.78 -15.48 -7.04
C ALA A 168 -41.79 -15.30 -5.87
N GLU A 169 -41.09 -16.35 -5.45
CA GLU A 169 -39.82 -16.83 -6.01
C GLU A 169 -38.62 -15.85 -5.85
N ARG A 170 -37.58 -16.42 -5.21
CA ARG A 170 -36.16 -16.31 -5.56
C ARG A 170 -35.30 -15.22 -4.90
N ALA A 171 -34.16 -15.73 -4.43
CA ALA A 171 -32.86 -15.08 -4.37
C ALA A 171 -32.56 -14.24 -3.11
N LYS A 172 -31.79 -14.81 -2.17
CA LYS A 172 -30.32 -14.84 -2.24
C LYS A 172 -29.74 -15.36 -0.93
N ALA A 173 -29.28 -16.61 -0.98
CA ALA A 173 -28.02 -16.94 -0.33
C ALA A 173 -26.95 -15.99 -0.90
N SER A 174 -26.32 -15.23 -0.01
CA SER A 174 -25.02 -14.62 -0.29
C SER A 174 -24.10 -14.97 0.87
N GLU A 175 -23.58 -16.18 0.79
CA GLU A 175 -22.30 -16.55 1.39
C GLU A 175 -21.27 -15.52 0.90
N LYS A 176 -20.88 -14.60 1.79
CA LYS A 176 -19.62 -13.88 1.64
C LYS A 176 -18.52 -14.87 2.04
N LYS A 177 -17.87 -15.46 1.04
CA LYS A 177 -16.54 -16.06 1.18
C LYS A 177 -15.61 -14.98 1.74
N SER A 178 -15.40 -14.99 3.04
CA SER A 178 -14.24 -14.36 3.65
C SER A 178 -13.03 -15.21 3.27
N GLU A 179 -12.05 -14.58 2.64
CA GLU A 179 -10.72 -15.11 2.38
C GLU A 179 -10.20 -15.75 3.68
N ALA A 180 -9.94 -17.06 3.65
CA ALA A 180 -9.38 -17.77 4.79
C ALA A 180 -7.90 -17.36 4.92
N LYS A 181 -7.65 -16.23 5.59
CA LYS A 181 -6.34 -15.94 6.18
C LYS A 181 -6.07 -17.03 7.21
N GLU A 182 -4.97 -17.75 7.05
CA GLU A 182 -4.55 -18.80 7.98
C GLU A 182 -4.54 -18.25 9.41
N ASP A 183 -5.33 -18.89 10.27
CA ASP A 183 -5.39 -18.53 11.69
C ASP A 183 -4.09 -18.97 12.36
N LEU A 184 -3.38 -18.01 12.96
CA LEU A 184 -2.19 -18.25 13.76
C LEU A 184 -2.57 -19.14 14.96
N PRO A 185 -1.81 -20.20 15.26
CA PRO A 185 -2.18 -21.20 16.26
C PRO A 185 -2.23 -20.66 17.71
N ASN A 186 -1.82 -19.41 17.96
CA ASN A 186 -1.84 -18.77 19.27
C ASN A 186 -2.47 -17.35 19.26
N ALA A 187 -3.45 -17.13 18.36
CA ALA A 187 -4.16 -15.86 18.26
C ALA A 187 -5.67 -16.03 18.50
N LEU A 188 -6.26 -15.08 19.21
CA LEU A 188 -7.68 -14.95 19.46
C LEU A 188 -8.29 -13.97 18.45
N TYR A 189 -9.21 -14.46 17.63
CA TYR A 189 -9.78 -13.72 16.52
C TYR A 189 -11.19 -13.20 16.83
N LEU A 190 -11.37 -11.88 16.73
CA LEU A 190 -12.66 -11.21 16.76
C LEU A 190 -12.95 -10.66 15.36
N ARG A 191 -13.67 -11.46 14.55
CA ARG A 191 -14.00 -11.09 13.16
C ARG A 191 -15.49 -10.84 12.96
N HIS A 192 -15.83 -9.91 12.06
CA HIS A 192 -17.20 -9.70 11.54
C HIS A 192 -18.25 -9.44 12.64
N LEU A 193 -17.87 -8.74 13.71
CA LEU A 193 -18.81 -8.36 14.78
C LEU A 193 -19.44 -7.01 14.48
N GLU A 194 -20.77 -6.93 14.53
CA GLU A 194 -21.50 -5.67 14.38
C GLU A 194 -22.45 -5.42 15.57
N GLY A 195 -22.38 -4.25 16.18
CA GLY A 195 -23.29 -3.82 17.25
C GLY A 195 -23.17 -4.60 18.57
N LYS A 196 -22.09 -5.37 18.76
CA LYS A 196 -21.93 -6.30 19.90
C LYS A 196 -20.89 -5.80 20.90
N THR A 197 -21.14 -6.10 22.18
CA THR A 197 -20.14 -5.96 23.24
C THR A 197 -19.45 -7.30 23.46
N ARG A 198 -18.12 -7.32 23.48
CA ARG A 198 -17.30 -8.49 23.79
C ARG A 198 -16.40 -8.20 24.97
N LEU A 199 -16.39 -9.11 25.94
CA LEU A 199 -15.47 -9.11 27.06
C LEU A 199 -14.52 -10.30 26.87
N LEU A 200 -13.22 -10.03 26.88
CA LEU A 200 -12.16 -11.02 26.88
C LEU A 200 -11.58 -11.08 28.29
N THR A 201 -11.71 -12.25 28.90
CA THR A 201 -11.24 -12.50 30.27
C THR A 201 -9.73 -12.74 30.30
N ARG A 202 -9.13 -12.64 31.48
CA ARG A 202 -7.68 -12.81 31.67
C ARG A 202 -7.16 -14.16 31.17
N GLU A 203 -7.89 -15.22 31.43
CA GLU A 203 -7.53 -16.58 31.00
C GLU A 203 -7.56 -16.74 29.48
N GLU A 204 -8.41 -15.98 28.79
CA GLU A 204 -8.51 -16.01 27.34
C GLU A 204 -7.39 -15.24 26.66
N VAL A 205 -6.88 -14.19 27.31
CA VAL A 205 -5.95 -13.20 26.76
C VAL A 205 -4.48 -13.50 27.09
N GLU A 206 -4.19 -14.05 28.27
CA GLU A 206 -2.83 -14.21 28.78
C GLU A 206 -1.96 -15.04 27.82
N GLY A 207 -0.89 -14.43 27.30
CA GLY A 207 0.07 -15.10 26.40
C GLY A 207 -0.42 -15.35 24.98
N LYS A 208 -1.58 -14.79 24.58
CA LYS A 208 -2.11 -14.90 23.22
C LYS A 208 -2.09 -13.56 22.50
N ASP A 209 -2.04 -13.63 21.17
CA ASP A 209 -2.24 -12.46 20.32
C ASP A 209 -3.74 -12.21 20.10
N ILE A 210 -4.17 -10.95 20.07
CA ILE A 210 -5.57 -10.60 19.80
C ILE A 210 -5.67 -9.97 18.43
N VAL A 211 -6.53 -10.50 17.56
CA VAL A 211 -6.75 -9.98 16.21
C VAL A 211 -8.21 -9.58 16.03
N ILE A 212 -8.46 -8.29 15.88
CA ILE A 212 -9.79 -7.71 15.65
C ILE A 212 -9.88 -7.33 14.17
N GLU A 213 -10.80 -7.92 13.42
CA GLU A 213 -10.97 -7.67 11.99
C GLU A 213 -12.44 -7.42 11.60
N ASP A 214 -12.71 -6.43 10.75
CA ASP A 214 -14.03 -6.18 10.16
C ASP A 214 -15.16 -6.03 11.20
N CYS A 215 -14.94 -5.21 12.23
CA CYS A 215 -15.89 -5.01 13.31
C CYS A 215 -16.51 -3.60 13.28
N LYS A 216 -17.83 -3.48 13.43
CA LYS A 216 -18.56 -2.20 13.34
C LYS A 216 -19.44 -1.95 14.57
N LYS A 217 -19.42 -0.74 15.14
CA LYS A 217 -20.26 -0.35 16.29
C LYS A 217 -20.15 -1.33 17.48
N CYS A 218 -18.96 -1.86 17.73
CA CYS A 218 -18.71 -2.85 18.79
C CYS A 218 -18.00 -2.24 19.99
N VAL A 219 -18.21 -2.81 21.18
CA VAL A 219 -17.46 -2.46 22.39
C VAL A 219 -16.65 -3.68 22.83
N ILE A 220 -15.33 -3.61 22.78
CA ILE A 220 -14.45 -4.74 23.12
C ILE A 220 -13.70 -4.39 24.40
N ARG A 221 -13.91 -5.18 25.46
CA ARG A 221 -13.22 -5.07 26.75
C ARG A 221 -12.23 -6.21 26.89
N ILE A 222 -10.99 -5.88 27.24
CA ILE A 222 -9.88 -6.82 27.34
C ILE A 222 -9.33 -6.69 28.75
N GLU A 223 -9.50 -7.74 29.55
CA GLU A 223 -9.05 -7.80 30.93
C GLU A 223 -7.84 -8.73 31.00
N GLY A 224 -6.62 -8.21 30.91
CA GLY A 224 -5.39 -9.01 30.99
C GLY A 224 -4.32 -8.65 29.96
N LYS A 225 -3.20 -9.37 30.01
CA LYS A 225 -2.01 -9.08 29.20
C LYS A 225 -1.98 -9.89 27.91
N SER A 226 -2.25 -9.24 26.79
CA SER A 226 -2.05 -9.82 25.46
C SER A 226 -0.56 -9.76 25.07
N SER A 227 -0.09 -10.74 24.30
CA SER A 227 1.25 -10.71 23.71
C SER A 227 1.36 -9.61 22.64
N ALA A 228 0.44 -9.60 21.67
CA ALA A 228 0.29 -8.52 20.70
C ALA A 228 -1.19 -8.32 20.35
N MET A 229 -1.58 -7.09 19.98
CA MET A 229 -2.93 -6.79 19.51
C MET A 229 -2.88 -6.19 18.11
N ARG A 230 -3.61 -6.78 17.16
CA ARG A 230 -3.75 -6.31 15.77
C ARG A 230 -5.20 -5.94 15.50
N ILE A 231 -5.42 -4.72 15.00
CA ILE A 231 -6.75 -4.20 14.68
C ILE A 231 -6.78 -3.82 13.19
N SER A 232 -7.79 -4.32 12.47
CA SER A 232 -8.02 -4.02 11.05
C SER A 232 -9.50 -3.78 10.81
N ARG A 233 -9.84 -2.73 10.05
CA ARG A 233 -11.23 -2.41 9.65
C ARG A 233 -12.21 -2.39 10.85
N PHE A 234 -11.91 -1.54 11.84
CA PHE A 234 -12.76 -1.28 13.00
C PHE A 234 -13.44 0.08 12.88
N GLU A 235 -14.77 0.13 12.93
CA GLU A 235 -15.55 1.36 12.67
C GLU A 235 -16.58 1.63 13.78
N GLY A 236 -16.64 2.87 14.28
CA GLY A 236 -17.76 3.35 15.11
C GLY A 236 -17.96 2.66 16.47
N GLY A 237 -16.93 1.99 17.00
CA GLY A 237 -16.96 1.28 18.28
C GLY A 237 -15.94 1.81 19.30
N ARG A 238 -15.75 1.07 20.40
CA ARG A 238 -14.75 1.35 21.44
C ARG A 238 -13.99 0.08 21.83
N ILE A 239 -12.68 0.21 22.07
CA ILE A 239 -11.84 -0.86 22.63
C ILE A 239 -11.28 -0.38 23.95
N GLU A 240 -11.48 -1.14 25.02
CA GLU A 240 -11.04 -0.87 26.40
C GLU A 240 -10.08 -1.99 26.80
N ALA A 241 -8.79 -1.68 26.96
CA ALA A 241 -7.77 -2.64 27.37
C ALA A 241 -7.25 -2.28 28.76
N GLY A 242 -7.48 -3.15 29.73
CA GLY A 242 -6.99 -3.04 31.11
C GLY A 242 -5.88 -4.05 31.35
N ALA A 243 -4.70 -3.56 31.74
CA ALA A 243 -3.52 -4.37 32.07
C ALA A 243 -3.56 -4.95 33.48
#